data_AF-A0A9P4YSI5-F1
#
_entry.id   AF-A0A9P4YSI5-F1
#
_cell.length_a   1.000
_cell.length_b   1.000
_cell.length_c   1.000
_cell.angle_alpha   90.00
_cell.angle_beta   90.00
_cell.angle_gamma   90.00
#
_symmetry.space_group_name_H-M   'P 1'
#
loop_
_entity.id
_entity.type
_entity.pdbx_description
1 polymer ?
#
loop_
_entity_poly.entity_id
_entity_poly.type
_entity_poly.pdbx_seq_one_letter_code
_entity_poly.pdbx_strand_id
1 'polypeptide(L)'
;MDKEANNSSSGPKRRTETWTPQVSDTWQIVLKNPIRLPSDGADFEPDVPVYDLDLFDNDIETIHEAKSLNMAIGLKNDGDILPDILDLVDFPVSEQCIEYSGCDTFAQASKPVFSIEYPPGTPDDASEDAQSEICSHQGNATATEGFSKVIKKLNLDVWIQYCYGKMYTTPTESWGSEK
;
A
#
# COMPACT_ATOMS: atom_id res chain seq x y z
N MET A 1 -21.79 49.33 -9.36
CA MET A 1 -21.49 48.39 -10.46
C MET A 1 -20.08 47.89 -10.23
N ASP A 2 -20.01 46.75 -9.56
CA ASP A 2 -18.83 45.94 -9.32
C ASP A 2 -18.26 45.42 -10.63
N LYS A 3 -16.93 45.28 -10.72
CA LYS A 3 -16.23 44.05 -11.12
C LYS A 3 -14.77 44.12 -10.65
N GLU A 4 -14.49 43.55 -9.48
CA GLU A 4 -13.14 43.08 -9.14
C GLU A 4 -12.86 41.80 -9.95
N ALA A 5 -11.72 41.77 -10.64
CA ALA A 5 -11.22 40.58 -11.32
C ALA A 5 -10.39 39.75 -10.33
N ASN A 6 -10.97 38.67 -9.85
CA ASN A 6 -10.33 37.72 -8.96
C ASN A 6 -9.55 36.69 -9.80
N ASN A 7 -8.26 36.95 -10.04
CA ASN A 7 -7.39 36.00 -10.74
C ASN A 7 -6.63 35.14 -9.72
N SER A 8 -7.29 34.10 -9.21
CA SER A 8 -6.63 33.06 -8.42
C SER A 8 -6.00 32.06 -9.38
N SER A 9 -4.73 32.29 -9.72
CA SER A 9 -3.91 31.30 -10.42
C SER A 9 -3.52 30.20 -9.42
N SER A 10 -4.35 29.17 -9.29
CA SER A 10 -3.98 27.95 -8.58
C SER A 10 -3.02 27.14 -9.46
N GLY A 11 -1.73 27.45 -9.36
CA GLY A 11 -0.68 26.52 -9.80
C GLY A 11 -0.81 25.18 -9.06
N PRO A 12 -0.28 24.08 -9.61
CA PRO A 12 -0.38 22.77 -8.99
C PRO A 12 0.26 22.84 -7.60
N LYS A 13 -0.55 22.63 -6.55
CA LYS A 13 -0.05 22.53 -5.18
C LYS A 13 0.88 21.34 -5.11
N ARG A 14 2.19 21.60 -5.10
CA ARG A 14 3.23 20.60 -4.87
C ARG A 14 2.97 19.99 -3.49
N ARG A 15 2.50 18.74 -3.44
CA ARG A 15 2.30 18.00 -2.18
C ARG A 15 3.68 17.74 -1.57
N THR A 16 3.97 18.34 -0.42
CA THR A 16 5.33 18.42 0.13
C THR A 16 5.70 17.38 1.17
N GLU A 17 4.79 16.53 1.64
CA GLU A 17 5.14 15.54 2.66
C GLU A 17 4.46 14.20 2.36
N THR A 18 5.28 13.18 2.13
CA THR A 18 4.84 11.78 2.11
C THR A 18 4.26 11.46 3.48
N TRP A 19 2.95 11.21 3.54
CA TRP A 19 2.30 10.79 4.78
C TRP A 19 2.98 9.51 5.30
N THR A 20 3.32 9.52 6.59
CA THR A 20 3.96 8.40 7.27
C THR A 20 3.01 7.97 8.41
N PRO A 21 2.52 6.72 8.42
CA PRO A 21 1.61 6.27 9.46
C PRO A 21 2.27 6.31 10.83
N GLN A 22 1.49 6.62 11.87
CA GLN A 22 1.92 6.48 13.25
C GLN A 22 1.79 5.03 13.72
N VAL A 23 2.65 4.64 14.66
CA VAL A 23 2.45 3.38 15.39
C VAL A 23 1.11 3.48 16.10
N SER A 24 0.16 2.59 15.77
CA SER A 24 -1.26 2.53 16.19
C SER A 24 -2.32 3.06 15.19
N ASP A 25 -1.91 3.63 14.05
CA ASP A 25 -2.88 3.91 12.98
C ASP A 25 -3.62 2.61 12.61
N THR A 26 -4.95 2.67 12.56
CA THR A 26 -5.81 1.56 12.15
C THR A 26 -5.93 1.55 10.63
N TRP A 27 -6.01 0.35 10.06
CA TRP A 27 -6.03 0.14 8.61
C TRP A 27 -7.28 -0.65 8.26
N GLN A 28 -7.90 -0.30 7.12
CA GLN A 28 -8.95 -1.09 6.51
C GLN A 28 -8.42 -1.70 5.21
N ILE A 29 -8.53 -3.02 5.10
CA ILE A 29 -8.06 -3.78 3.93
C ILE A 29 -9.28 -4.25 3.15
N VAL A 30 -9.43 -3.80 1.90
CA VAL A 30 -10.55 -4.15 1.01
C VAL A 30 -10.00 -4.67 -0.32
N LEU A 31 -9.91 -6.00 -0.43
CA LEU A 31 -9.27 -6.67 -1.58
C LEU A 31 -10.22 -7.51 -2.43
N LYS A 32 -11.52 -7.51 -2.16
CA LYS A 32 -12.47 -8.42 -2.82
C LYS A 32 -13.75 -7.78 -3.32
N ASN A 33 -13.82 -6.45 -3.32
CA ASN A 33 -14.91 -5.64 -3.86
C ASN A 33 -14.45 -4.17 -3.99
N PRO A 34 -15.05 -3.39 -4.89
CA PRO A 34 -14.90 -1.94 -4.87
C PRO A 34 -15.38 -1.35 -3.54
N ILE A 35 -14.70 -0.30 -3.07
CA ILE A 35 -15.19 0.50 -1.95
C ILE A 35 -16.45 1.26 -2.36
N ARG A 36 -17.33 1.51 -1.39
CA ARG A 36 -18.54 2.30 -1.59
C ARG A 36 -18.34 3.66 -0.95
N LEU A 37 -18.24 4.67 -1.80
CA LEU A 37 -18.16 6.04 -1.35
C LEU A 37 -19.59 6.55 -1.02
N PRO A 38 -19.79 7.19 0.14
CA PRO A 38 -21.06 7.79 0.50
C PRO A 38 -21.41 8.93 -0.47
N SER A 39 -22.54 8.80 -1.17
CA SER A 39 -22.96 9.73 -2.23
C SER A 39 -23.63 11.01 -1.70
N ASP A 40 -23.89 11.07 -0.40
CA ASP A 40 -24.56 12.16 0.31
C ASP A 40 -23.60 12.99 1.18
N GLY A 41 -22.29 12.71 1.11
CA GLY A 41 -21.29 13.34 1.96
C GLY A 41 -21.31 12.86 3.40
N ALA A 42 -21.93 11.70 3.68
CA ALA A 42 -21.74 10.99 4.94
C ALA A 42 -20.27 10.58 5.12
N ASP A 43 -19.87 10.32 6.36
CA ASP A 43 -18.52 9.82 6.66
C ASP A 43 -18.34 8.40 6.11
N PHE A 44 -17.13 8.09 5.67
CA PHE A 44 -16.77 6.75 5.19
C PHE A 44 -16.68 5.79 6.38
N GLU A 45 -17.28 4.60 6.29
CA GLU A 45 -17.21 3.59 7.36
C GLU A 45 -16.41 2.34 6.93
N PRO A 46 -15.48 1.85 7.79
CA PRO A 46 -15.07 2.41 9.08
C PRO A 46 -14.22 3.67 8.93
N ASP A 47 -14.33 4.67 9.80
CA ASP A 47 -13.47 5.87 9.73
C ASP A 47 -12.03 5.54 10.18
N VAL A 48 -11.15 5.23 9.23
CA VAL A 48 -9.74 4.89 9.48
C VAL A 48 -8.80 5.66 8.56
N PRO A 49 -7.58 6.00 9.02
CA PRO A 49 -6.66 6.83 8.25
C PRO A 49 -6.04 6.15 7.02
N VAL A 50 -6.15 4.81 6.90
CA VAL A 50 -5.42 4.03 5.87
C VAL A 50 -6.30 2.98 5.22
N TYR A 51 -6.28 2.95 3.89
CA TYR A 51 -6.96 1.95 3.08
C TYR A 51 -5.96 1.21 2.18
N ASP A 52 -5.95 -0.11 2.29
CA ASP A 52 -5.29 -1.01 1.33
C ASP A 52 -6.37 -1.55 0.38
N LEU A 53 -6.34 -1.08 -0.88
CA LEU A 53 -7.37 -1.35 -1.87
C LEU A 53 -6.79 -2.18 -3.02
N ASP A 54 -7.58 -3.15 -3.48
CA ASP A 54 -7.32 -3.78 -4.78
C ASP A 54 -7.76 -2.81 -5.89
N LEU A 55 -6.81 -2.34 -6.70
CA LEU A 55 -7.10 -1.39 -7.77
C LEU A 55 -7.67 -2.04 -9.03
N PHE A 56 -7.71 -3.38 -9.14
CA PHE A 56 -8.49 -4.05 -10.19
C PHE A 56 -9.98 -3.96 -9.93
N ASP A 57 -10.36 -3.98 -8.65
CA ASP A 57 -11.75 -3.93 -8.22
C ASP A 57 -12.29 -2.50 -8.11
N ASN A 58 -11.42 -1.48 -8.12
CA ASN A 58 -11.79 -0.07 -7.96
C ASN A 58 -11.42 0.74 -9.21
N ASP A 59 -12.39 1.44 -9.81
CA ASP A 59 -12.09 2.34 -10.91
C ASP A 59 -11.29 3.58 -10.47
N ILE A 60 -10.61 4.22 -11.42
CA ILE A 60 -9.79 5.41 -11.18
C ILE A 60 -10.60 6.55 -10.52
N GLU A 61 -11.88 6.68 -10.85
CA GLU A 61 -12.77 7.71 -10.27
C GLU A 61 -12.98 7.48 -8.77
N THR A 62 -13.25 6.23 -8.37
CA THR A 62 -13.36 5.80 -6.98
C THR A 62 -12.08 6.10 -6.19
N ILE A 63 -10.91 5.83 -6.78
CA ILE A 63 -9.62 6.13 -6.13
C ILE A 63 -9.37 7.63 -6.02
N HIS A 64 -9.75 8.41 -7.03
CA HIS A 64 -9.68 9.86 -6.99
C HIS A 64 -10.51 10.46 -5.86
N GLU A 65 -11.74 10.00 -5.71
CA GLU A 65 -12.65 10.49 -4.68
C GLU A 65 -12.21 10.05 -3.28
N ALA A 66 -11.77 8.80 -3.12
CA ALA A 66 -11.14 8.31 -1.89
C ALA A 66 -9.94 9.17 -1.46
N LYS A 67 -9.09 9.57 -2.41
CA LYS A 67 -7.94 10.45 -2.13
C LYS A 67 -8.37 11.84 -1.66
N SER A 68 -9.54 12.33 -2.11
CA SER A 68 -10.07 13.63 -1.69
C SER A 68 -10.52 13.66 -0.23
N LEU A 69 -10.78 12.49 0.36
CA LEU A 69 -11.17 12.30 1.76
C LEU A 69 -9.97 12.20 2.71
N ASN A 70 -8.75 12.53 2.25
CA ASN A 70 -7.52 12.50 3.04
C ASN A 70 -7.15 11.11 3.57
N MET A 71 -7.60 10.05 2.88
CA MET A 71 -7.21 8.66 3.14
C MET A 71 -5.92 8.33 2.40
N ALA A 72 -5.02 7.61 3.06
CA ALA A 72 -3.85 7.05 2.39
C ALA A 72 -4.24 5.79 1.61
N ILE A 73 -3.84 5.71 0.33
CA ILE A 73 -4.23 4.61 -0.57
C ILE A 73 -3.03 3.78 -0.99
N GLY A 74 -3.09 2.47 -0.69
CA GLY A 74 -2.16 1.47 -1.20
C GLY A 74 -2.59 0.88 -2.55
N LEU A 75 -1.64 0.64 -3.47
CA LEU A 75 -1.85 -0.19 -4.66
C LEU A 75 -1.49 -1.64 -4.36
N LYS A 76 -2.44 -2.56 -4.43
CA LYS A 76 -2.16 -3.99 -4.39
C LYS A 76 -1.98 -4.56 -5.80
N ASN A 77 -0.74 -4.92 -6.15
CA ASN A 77 -0.33 -5.63 -7.38
C ASN A 77 -0.53 -4.86 -8.71
N ASP A 78 0.12 -5.41 -9.76
CA ASP A 78 0.23 -4.90 -11.14
C ASP A 78 1.06 -3.62 -11.32
N GLY A 79 2.38 -3.82 -11.40
CA GLY A 79 3.30 -2.74 -11.72
C GLY A 79 3.02 -2.06 -13.06
N ASP A 80 2.31 -2.71 -13.99
CA ASP A 80 2.10 -2.15 -15.34
C ASP A 80 1.18 -0.93 -15.33
N ILE A 81 0.20 -0.87 -14.41
CA ILE A 81 -0.68 0.30 -14.26
C ILE A 81 -0.05 1.40 -13.40
N LEU A 82 1.01 1.09 -12.64
CA LEU A 82 1.63 2.00 -11.69
C LEU A 82 1.93 3.39 -12.27
N PRO A 83 2.43 3.56 -13.52
CA PRO A 83 2.66 4.88 -14.09
C PRO A 83 1.40 5.75 -14.22
N ASP A 84 0.24 5.15 -14.47
CA ASP A 84 -1.02 5.87 -14.70
C ASP A 84 -1.69 6.33 -13.40
N ILE A 85 -1.43 5.61 -12.31
CA ILE A 85 -2.07 5.84 -11.00
C ILE A 85 -1.10 6.38 -9.96
N LEU A 86 0.16 6.61 -10.32
CA LEU A 86 1.20 6.96 -9.36
C LEU A 86 0.82 8.21 -8.57
N ASP A 87 0.15 9.19 -9.18
CA ASP A 87 -0.31 10.39 -8.49
C ASP A 87 -1.49 10.16 -7.52
N LEU A 88 -2.19 9.04 -7.67
CA LEU A 88 -3.41 8.68 -6.94
C LEU A 88 -3.14 7.84 -5.70
N VAL A 89 -2.09 7.03 -5.73
CA VAL A 89 -1.69 6.19 -4.58
C VAL A 89 -0.68 6.91 -3.70
N ASP A 90 -0.52 6.51 -2.45
CA ASP A 90 0.47 7.10 -1.53
C ASP A 90 1.66 6.17 -1.31
N PHE A 91 1.44 4.87 -1.48
CA PHE A 91 2.47 3.84 -1.49
C PHE A 91 2.04 2.65 -2.37
N PRO A 92 2.95 2.04 -3.14
CA PRO A 92 2.69 0.74 -3.74
C PRO A 92 2.89 -0.39 -2.72
N VAL A 93 2.05 -1.43 -2.82
CA VAL A 93 2.22 -2.72 -2.16
C VAL A 93 2.60 -3.75 -3.21
N SER A 94 3.83 -4.25 -3.11
CA SER A 94 4.41 -5.24 -4.02
C SER A 94 4.39 -6.61 -3.35
N GLU A 95 3.73 -7.59 -3.96
CA GLU A 95 3.84 -8.99 -3.54
C GLU A 95 4.79 -9.76 -4.44
N GLN A 96 5.77 -10.43 -3.81
CA GLN A 96 6.64 -11.38 -4.48
C GLN A 96 7.43 -10.82 -5.67
N CYS A 97 7.73 -9.51 -5.70
CA CYS A 97 8.49 -8.96 -6.82
C CYS A 97 9.91 -9.53 -6.87
N ILE A 98 10.47 -9.99 -5.74
CA ILE A 98 11.79 -10.61 -5.70
C ILE A 98 11.73 -12.01 -6.31
N GLU A 99 10.74 -12.82 -5.92
CA GLU A 99 10.50 -14.16 -6.52
C GLU A 99 10.33 -14.06 -8.04
N TYR A 100 9.57 -13.05 -8.51
CA TYR A 100 9.23 -12.90 -9.93
C TYR A 100 10.10 -11.91 -10.71
N SER A 101 11.20 -11.39 -10.13
CA SER A 101 12.10 -10.43 -10.77
C SER A 101 11.40 -9.15 -11.30
N GLY A 102 10.37 -8.66 -10.59
CA GLY A 102 9.52 -7.54 -10.99
C GLY A 102 9.72 -6.24 -10.20
N CYS A 103 10.73 -6.13 -9.34
CA CYS A 103 10.86 -5.00 -8.42
C CYS A 103 11.22 -3.67 -9.09
N ASP A 104 11.82 -3.69 -10.28
CA ASP A 104 12.24 -2.48 -11.01
C ASP A 104 11.07 -1.52 -11.29
N THR A 105 9.89 -2.07 -11.59
CA THR A 105 8.69 -1.26 -11.87
C THR A 105 8.28 -0.46 -10.64
N PHE A 106 8.27 -1.09 -9.47
CA PHE A 106 7.92 -0.43 -8.21
C PHE A 106 8.97 0.58 -7.76
N ALA A 107 10.25 0.33 -8.07
CA ALA A 107 11.35 1.24 -7.72
C ALA A 107 11.23 2.63 -8.37
N GLN A 108 10.51 2.73 -9.50
CA GLN A 108 10.28 3.99 -10.21
C GLN A 108 9.24 4.89 -9.55
N ALA A 109 8.50 4.40 -8.56
CA ALA A 109 7.39 5.11 -7.92
C ALA A 109 7.77 6.43 -7.24
N SER A 110 9.05 6.65 -6.90
CA SER A 110 9.49 7.80 -6.08
C SER A 110 8.69 7.95 -4.77
N LYS A 111 8.16 6.84 -4.25
CA LYS A 111 7.31 6.72 -3.07
C LYS A 111 7.77 5.53 -2.23
N PRO A 112 7.44 5.48 -0.92
CA PRO A 112 7.67 4.29 -0.12
C PRO A 112 6.95 3.10 -0.75
N VAL A 113 7.66 2.00 -0.94
CA VAL A 113 7.10 0.73 -1.41
C VAL A 113 7.08 -0.26 -0.26
N PHE A 114 5.93 -0.86 0.03
CA PHE A 114 5.83 -1.98 0.96
C PHE A 114 5.93 -3.28 0.18
N SER A 115 7.01 -4.04 0.39
CA SER A 115 7.20 -5.33 -0.28
C SER A 115 6.91 -6.48 0.67
N ILE A 116 6.09 -7.42 0.24
CA ILE A 116 5.73 -8.61 0.99
C ILE A 116 6.21 -9.84 0.22
N GLU A 117 7.00 -10.67 0.88
CA GLU A 117 7.55 -11.89 0.30
C GLU A 117 7.05 -13.13 1.08
N TYR A 118 6.82 -14.22 0.35
CA TYR A 118 6.24 -15.47 0.87
C TYR A 118 7.17 -16.67 0.61
N PRO A 119 8.37 -16.73 1.21
CA PRO A 119 9.27 -17.85 0.98
C PRO A 119 8.60 -19.18 1.39
N PRO A 120 8.72 -20.25 0.60
CA PRO A 120 8.17 -21.55 0.94
C PRO A 120 8.65 -22.03 2.30
N GLY A 121 7.77 -22.69 3.07
CA GLY A 121 8.11 -23.19 4.40
C GLY A 121 8.04 -22.16 5.53
N THR A 122 7.69 -20.90 5.26
CA THR A 122 7.58 -19.87 6.31
C THR A 122 6.55 -20.26 7.39
N PRO A 123 6.89 -20.17 8.69
CA PRO A 123 8.14 -19.66 9.26
C PRO A 123 9.18 -20.75 9.58
N ASP A 124 8.76 -22.02 9.69
CA ASP A 124 9.53 -23.08 10.34
C ASP A 124 10.58 -23.70 9.40
N ASP A 125 10.30 -23.72 8.10
CA ASP A 125 11.12 -24.35 7.05
C ASP A 125 11.59 -23.36 5.97
N ALA A 126 11.38 -22.04 6.16
CA ALA A 126 11.87 -21.03 5.23
C ALA A 126 13.40 -21.03 5.22
N SER A 127 14.01 -21.23 4.04
CA SER A 127 15.47 -21.31 3.94
C SER A 127 16.12 -20.00 4.39
N GLU A 128 17.21 -20.11 5.15
CA GLU A 128 18.05 -18.96 5.53
C GLU A 128 18.51 -18.20 4.27
N ASP A 129 18.76 -18.91 3.18
CA ASP A 129 19.12 -18.35 1.89
C ASP A 129 18.01 -17.46 1.30
N ALA A 130 16.74 -17.89 1.33
CA ALA A 130 15.62 -17.10 0.83
C ALA A 130 15.43 -15.84 1.68
N GLN A 131 15.53 -15.96 3.01
CA GLN A 131 15.46 -14.79 3.89
C GLN A 131 16.62 -13.82 3.62
N SER A 132 17.82 -14.33 3.44
CA SER A 132 19.02 -13.55 3.12
C SER A 132 18.86 -12.81 1.79
N GLU A 133 18.39 -13.49 0.74
CA GLU A 133 18.15 -12.88 -0.57
C GLU A 133 17.09 -11.77 -0.49
N ILE A 134 15.91 -12.07 0.08
CA ILE A 134 14.80 -11.12 0.24
C ILE A 134 15.28 -9.85 0.95
N CYS A 135 16.06 -10.02 2.02
CA CYS A 135 16.51 -8.91 2.86
C CYS A 135 17.79 -8.24 2.36
N SER A 136 18.44 -8.79 1.33
CA SER A 136 19.56 -8.16 0.65
C SER A 136 19.11 -7.06 -0.33
N HIS A 137 20.08 -6.44 -1.00
CA HIS A 137 19.86 -5.60 -2.18
C HIS A 137 20.63 -6.17 -3.37
N GLN A 138 20.57 -7.49 -3.55
CA GLN A 138 21.32 -8.24 -4.56
C GLN A 138 20.39 -9.18 -5.33
N GLY A 139 20.86 -9.69 -6.47
CA GLY A 139 20.06 -10.59 -7.31
C GLY A 139 18.74 -9.94 -7.69
N ASN A 140 17.63 -10.66 -7.48
CA ASN A 140 16.30 -10.13 -7.78
C ASN A 140 15.87 -9.02 -6.81
N ALA A 141 16.52 -8.91 -5.64
CA ALA A 141 16.28 -7.84 -4.67
C ALA A 141 17.06 -6.54 -4.96
N THR A 142 17.84 -6.47 -6.05
CA THR A 142 18.70 -5.31 -6.37
C THR A 142 17.93 -3.99 -6.40
N ALA A 143 16.73 -3.98 -6.98
CA ALA A 143 15.91 -2.77 -7.11
C ALA A 143 15.09 -2.41 -5.86
N THR A 144 15.38 -3.03 -4.71
CA THR A 144 14.58 -2.85 -3.48
C THR A 144 15.20 -1.88 -2.47
N GLU A 145 16.17 -1.07 -2.91
CA GLU A 145 16.71 0.00 -2.05
C GLU A 145 15.60 0.98 -1.66
N GLY A 146 15.43 1.22 -0.36
CA GLY A 146 14.35 2.04 0.18
C GLY A 146 12.98 1.35 0.33
N PHE A 147 12.86 0.06 -0.04
CA PHE A 147 11.62 -0.70 0.17
C PHE A 147 11.46 -1.07 1.65
N SER A 148 10.23 -0.98 2.15
CA SER A 148 9.83 -1.52 3.44
C SER A 148 9.46 -3.01 3.26
N LYS A 149 10.43 -3.89 3.48
CA LYS A 149 10.29 -5.33 3.20
C LYS A 149 9.87 -6.13 4.43
N VAL A 150 8.91 -7.03 4.25
CA VAL A 150 8.46 -7.98 5.28
C VAL A 150 8.27 -9.38 4.69
N ILE A 151 8.51 -10.39 5.52
CA ILE A 151 8.30 -11.80 5.22
C ILE A 151 7.02 -12.25 5.93
N LYS A 152 6.17 -12.94 5.19
CA LYS A 152 4.84 -13.39 5.64
C LYS A 152 4.62 -14.85 5.24
N LYS A 153 3.64 -15.49 5.89
CA LYS A 153 3.08 -16.75 5.40
C LYS A 153 2.08 -16.45 4.30
N LEU A 154 1.98 -17.35 3.32
CA LEU A 154 1.01 -17.21 2.21
C LEU A 154 -0.46 -17.25 2.68
N ASN A 155 -0.73 -17.88 3.83
CA ASN A 155 -2.08 -17.85 4.44
C ASN A 155 -2.44 -16.49 5.07
N LEU A 156 -1.52 -15.53 5.05
CA LEU A 156 -1.66 -14.16 5.58
C LEU A 156 -2.16 -14.12 7.03
N ASP A 157 -1.74 -15.08 7.85
CA ASP A 157 -2.05 -15.05 9.28
C ASP A 157 -1.40 -13.85 9.98
N VAL A 158 -1.62 -13.76 11.29
CA VAL A 158 -1.16 -12.67 12.14
C VAL A 158 0.37 -12.56 12.29
N TRP A 159 1.15 -13.51 11.79
CA TRP A 159 2.61 -13.54 11.95
C TRP A 159 3.32 -12.69 10.89
N ILE A 160 4.38 -11.98 11.26
CA ILE A 160 5.22 -11.19 10.37
C ILE A 160 6.69 -11.22 10.81
N GLN A 161 7.61 -11.20 9.86
CA GLN A 161 9.04 -11.03 10.09
C GLN A 161 9.59 -9.85 9.30
N TYR A 162 10.40 -9.01 9.95
CA TYR A 162 11.11 -7.92 9.31
C TYR A 162 12.53 -8.33 8.94
N CYS A 163 13.11 -7.65 7.93
CA CYS A 163 14.48 -7.91 7.49
C CYS A 163 15.59 -7.60 8.51
N TYR A 164 15.28 -6.85 9.57
CA TYR A 164 16.18 -6.68 10.71
C TYR A 164 16.02 -7.78 11.79
N GLY A 165 15.34 -8.89 11.45
CA GLY A 165 15.26 -10.11 12.24
C GLY A 165 14.17 -10.13 13.33
N LYS A 166 13.42 -9.04 13.55
CA LYS A 166 12.30 -9.08 14.51
C LYS A 166 11.07 -9.72 13.91
N MET A 167 10.40 -10.52 14.73
CA MET A 167 9.14 -11.19 14.41
C MET A 167 8.05 -10.69 15.35
N TYR A 168 6.83 -10.57 14.82
CA TYR A 168 5.66 -10.14 15.58
C TYR A 168 4.45 -10.98 15.20
N THR A 169 3.51 -11.08 16.14
CA THR A 169 2.17 -11.60 15.90
C THR A 169 1.21 -10.45 16.19
N THR A 170 0.55 -9.92 15.16
CA THR A 170 -0.38 -8.79 15.26
C THR A 170 -1.81 -9.31 15.30
N PRO A 171 -2.51 -9.25 16.45
CA PRO A 171 -3.91 -9.67 16.53
C PRO A 171 -4.76 -8.87 15.52
N THR A 172 -5.57 -9.55 14.72
CA THR A 172 -6.60 -8.91 13.89
C THR A 172 -7.91 -8.89 14.67
N GLU A 173 -8.54 -7.73 14.80
CA GLU A 173 -9.94 -7.66 15.23
C GLU A 173 -10.83 -7.83 13.99
N SER A 174 -11.69 -8.85 13.99
CA SER A 174 -12.69 -9.02 12.95
C SER A 174 -13.84 -8.03 13.18
N TRP A 175 -13.97 -7.04 12.31
CA TRP A 175 -15.19 -6.24 12.22
C TRP A 175 -16.22 -6.98 11.35
N GLY A 176 -17.36 -7.35 11.95
CA GLY A 176 -18.56 -7.73 11.18
C GLY A 176 -18.81 -9.22 10.88
N SER A 177 -18.38 -10.16 11.72
CA SER A 177 -18.93 -11.53 11.67
C SER A 177 -20.09 -11.69 12.65
N GLU A 178 -21.15 -10.90 12.48
CA GLU A 178 -22.46 -11.13 13.12
C GLU A 178 -23.56 -10.38 12.35
N LYS A 179 -24.05 -11.00 11.27
CA LYS A 179 -25.46 -11.39 11.08
C LYS A 179 -25.66 -12.18 9.80
#